data_AF-A0A6S7JIJ0-F1
#
_entry.id   AF-A0A6S7JIJ0-F1
#
_cell.length_a   1.000
_cell.length_b   1.000
_cell.length_c   1.000
_cell.angle_alpha   90.00
_cell.angle_beta   90.00
_cell.angle_gamma   90.00
#
_symmetry.space_group_name_H-M   'P 1'
#
loop_
_entity.id
_entity.type
_entity.pdbx_description
1 polymer ?
#
loop_
_entity_poly.entity_id
_entity_poly.type
_entity_poly.pdbx_seq_one_letter_code
_entity_poly.pdbx_strand_id
1 'polypeptide(L)'
;GKRLELIKGIGTDYDGAWQYLDSIYGDPRYVSDQVTQDLSKIRPLKEGEDSRFCDLVHLVKRSFKTMKGVGKPHDMDNNHMLSLIEQKMCVEDRKIWARELERNEKPASLQGLIAWMETEMKSRMRATAPLRNSSQGSRYVNQLSGGKPPKCWICDNSTHWVDQCEKFKSMSPEDRLKTVRENHLVSVVLRRPDVTTEHQTVAEGSSVHRK
;
A
#
# COMPACT_ATOMS: atom_id res chain seq x y z
N GLY A 1 27.66 -8.93 4.96
CA GLY A 1 27.05 -8.19 6.09
C GLY A 1 27.42 -8.89 7.38
N LYS A 2 27.74 -8.15 8.45
CA LYS A 2 28.31 -8.66 9.72
C LYS A 2 27.66 -9.96 10.25
N ARG A 3 26.34 -10.13 10.12
CA ARG A 3 25.61 -11.35 10.53
C ARG A 3 25.97 -12.61 9.76
N LEU A 4 26.26 -12.50 8.47
CA LEU A 4 26.66 -13.65 7.64
C LEU A 4 28.10 -14.09 7.97
N GLU A 5 28.94 -13.17 8.47
CA GLU A 5 30.31 -13.48 8.88
C GLU A 5 30.37 -14.20 10.21
N LEU A 6 29.39 -13.97 11.10
CA LEU A 6 29.28 -14.64 12.40
C LEU A 6 29.00 -16.15 12.31
N ILE A 7 28.48 -16.61 11.17
CA ILE A 7 28.09 -18.02 10.93
C ILE A 7 28.99 -18.66 9.86
N LYS A 8 29.88 -17.87 9.23
CA LYS A 8 30.84 -18.37 8.24
C LYS A 8 31.91 -19.20 8.94
N GLY A 9 31.90 -20.51 8.72
CA GLY A 9 32.86 -21.45 9.31
C GLY A 9 32.24 -22.47 10.24
N ILE A 10 30.97 -22.28 10.63
CA ILE A 10 30.19 -23.34 11.27
C ILE A 10 29.75 -24.28 10.14
N GLY A 11 30.41 -25.43 10.01
CA GLY A 11 30.22 -26.37 8.90
C GLY A 11 28.81 -26.97 8.85
N THR A 12 28.66 -28.24 9.28
CA THR A 12 27.37 -28.95 9.35
C THR A 12 26.72 -28.90 10.74
N ASP A 13 27.33 -28.20 11.70
CA ASP A 13 26.83 -28.09 13.08
C ASP A 13 25.80 -26.96 13.20
N TYR A 14 24.58 -27.25 12.74
CA TYR A 14 23.46 -26.33 12.81
C TYR A 14 23.02 -26.03 14.25
N ASP A 15 23.20 -26.98 15.17
CA ASP A 15 22.84 -26.80 16.58
C ASP A 15 23.79 -25.82 17.27
N GLY A 16 25.10 -25.93 17.01
CA GLY A 16 26.09 -24.95 17.46
C GLY A 16 25.87 -23.56 16.86
N ALA A 17 25.50 -23.47 15.58
CA ALA A 17 25.13 -22.21 14.95
C ALA A 17 23.89 -21.57 15.60
N TRP A 18 22.88 -22.39 15.92
CA TRP A 18 21.66 -21.93 16.57
C TRP A 18 21.94 -21.45 17.99
N GLN A 19 22.69 -22.20 18.79
CA GLN A 19 23.08 -21.79 20.15
C GLN A 19 23.88 -20.49 20.15
N TYR A 20 24.78 -20.31 19.18
CA TYR A 20 25.53 -19.06 19.05
C TYR A 20 24.62 -17.87 18.70
N LEU A 21 23.71 -18.04 17.75
CA LEU A 21 22.71 -17.01 17.43
C LEU A 21 21.79 -16.70 18.62
N ASP A 22 21.36 -17.73 19.36
CA ASP A 22 20.55 -17.59 20.57
C ASP A 22 21.32 -16.85 21.68
N SER A 23 22.62 -17.09 21.82
CA SER A 23 23.45 -16.38 22.80
C SER A 23 23.57 -14.87 22.53
N ILE A 24 23.49 -14.45 21.26
CA ILE A 24 23.63 -13.05 20.85
C ILE A 24 22.28 -12.35 20.74
N TYR A 25 21.28 -13.05 20.21
CA TYR A 25 19.98 -12.47 19.82
C TYR A 25 18.79 -13.03 20.59
N GLY A 26 18.97 -14.12 21.33
CA GLY A 26 17.93 -14.80 22.07
C GLY A 26 17.57 -14.12 23.40
N ASP A 27 18.38 -13.17 23.89
CA ASP A 27 18.07 -12.47 25.14
C ASP A 27 16.73 -11.71 25.01
N PRO A 28 15.70 -12.12 25.77
CA PRO A 28 14.42 -11.42 25.80
C PRO A 28 14.51 -9.93 26.12
N ARG A 29 15.53 -9.51 26.88
CA ARG A 29 15.78 -8.10 27.22
C ARG A 29 16.16 -7.31 25.98
N TYR A 30 17.08 -7.83 25.17
CA TYR A 30 17.47 -7.20 23.92
C TYR A 30 16.27 -7.03 22.97
N VAL A 31 15.40 -8.05 22.90
CA VAL A 31 14.17 -7.97 22.09
C VAL A 31 13.22 -6.89 22.61
N SER A 32 13.03 -6.81 23.94
CA SER A 32 12.20 -5.78 24.59
C SER A 32 12.74 -4.36 24.35
N ASP A 33 14.05 -4.18 24.48
CA ASP A 33 14.74 -2.91 24.25
C ASP A 33 14.59 -2.47 22.79
N GLN A 34 14.76 -3.40 21.84
CA GLN A 34 14.59 -3.13 20.42
C GLN A 34 13.14 -2.71 20.10
N VAL A 35 12.14 -3.41 20.66
CA VAL A 35 10.72 -3.04 20.52
C VAL A 35 10.45 -1.64 21.04
N THR A 36 10.94 -1.32 22.23
CA THR A 36 10.77 0.00 22.86
C THR A 36 11.45 1.09 22.04
N GLN A 37 12.64 0.80 21.52
CA GLN A 37 13.38 1.73 20.67
C GLN A 37 12.66 1.99 19.33
N ASP A 38 12.08 0.96 18.71
CA ASP A 38 11.37 1.11 17.44
C ASP A 38 10.07 1.90 17.61
N LEU A 39 9.37 1.70 18.73
CA LEU A 39 8.19 2.51 19.08
C LEU A 39 8.57 3.97 19.37
N SER A 40 9.69 4.21 20.07
CA SER A 40 10.11 5.58 20.40
C SER A 40 10.55 6.38 19.18
N LYS A 41 11.16 5.72 18.16
CA LYS A 41 11.56 6.33 16.88
C LYS A 41 10.40 6.81 16.02
N ILE A 42 9.18 6.28 16.21
CA ILE A 42 8.01 6.79 15.49
C ILE A 42 7.80 8.26 15.85
N ARG A 43 7.81 9.12 14.85
CA ARG A 43 7.38 10.51 15.03
C ARG A 43 5.87 10.55 15.28
N PRO A 44 5.37 11.36 16.22
CA PRO A 44 3.94 11.57 16.41
C PRO A 44 3.21 11.84 15.09
N LEU A 45 2.05 11.23 14.94
CA LEU A 45 1.19 11.32 13.76
C LEU A 45 0.53 12.69 13.67
N LYS A 46 0.32 13.16 12.45
CA LYS A 46 -0.51 14.33 12.16
C LYS A 46 -1.88 13.90 11.65
N GLU A 47 -2.82 14.83 11.67
CA GLU A 47 -4.16 14.64 11.11
C GLU A 47 -4.07 14.32 9.60
N GLY A 48 -4.88 13.34 9.16
CA GLY A 48 -4.94 12.89 7.76
C GLY A 48 -3.83 11.94 7.31
N GLU A 49 -2.87 11.57 8.18
CA GLU A 49 -1.79 10.64 7.83
C GLU A 49 -2.19 9.16 7.99
N ASP A 50 -3.25 8.73 7.30
CA ASP A 50 -3.84 7.40 7.46
C ASP A 50 -2.86 6.24 7.16
N SER A 51 -1.96 6.40 6.19
CA SER A 51 -0.91 5.40 5.91
C SER A 51 0.02 5.22 7.11
N ARG A 52 0.44 6.31 7.75
CA ARG A 52 1.35 6.26 8.91
C ARG A 52 0.64 5.72 10.15
N PHE A 53 -0.67 5.98 10.28
CA PHE A 53 -1.49 5.32 11.28
C PHE A 53 -1.48 3.80 11.10
N CYS A 54 -1.70 3.31 9.87
CA CYS A 54 -1.61 1.88 9.55
C CYS A 54 -0.24 1.29 9.93
N ASP A 55 0.85 2.00 9.61
CA ASP A 55 2.22 1.57 9.98
C ASP A 55 2.39 1.46 11.51
N LEU A 56 1.86 2.43 12.28
CA LEU A 56 1.86 2.39 13.74
C LEU A 56 1.06 1.18 14.25
N VAL A 57 -0.15 0.93 13.74
CA VAL A 57 -0.96 -0.24 14.12
C VAL A 57 -0.21 -1.54 13.88
N HIS A 58 0.39 -1.68 12.69
CA HIS A 58 1.17 -2.86 12.34
C HIS A 58 2.39 -3.05 13.24
N LEU A 59 3.11 -1.96 13.56
CA LEU A 59 4.26 -2.03 14.46
C LEU A 59 3.83 -2.48 15.87
N VAL A 60 2.83 -1.81 16.47
CA VAL A 60 2.36 -2.15 17.83
C VAL A 60 1.86 -3.60 17.88
N LYS A 61 1.08 -4.03 16.90
CA LYS A 61 0.59 -5.41 16.81
C LYS A 61 1.73 -6.42 16.68
N ARG A 62 2.72 -6.14 15.82
CA ARG A 62 3.88 -7.01 15.61
C ARG A 62 4.70 -7.11 16.89
N SER A 63 5.02 -5.97 17.51
CA SER A 63 5.78 -5.90 18.76
C SER A 63 5.12 -6.70 19.87
N PHE A 64 3.79 -6.60 20.03
CA PHE A 64 3.08 -7.38 21.06
C PHE A 64 3.12 -8.88 20.80
N LYS A 65 3.00 -9.29 19.53
CA LYS A 65 3.16 -10.70 19.14
C LYS A 65 4.59 -11.21 19.38
N THR A 66 5.61 -10.40 19.06
CA THR A 66 7.02 -10.73 19.34
C THR A 66 7.23 -10.95 20.84
N MET A 67 6.75 -10.03 21.68
CA MET A 67 6.89 -10.14 23.13
C MET A 67 6.14 -11.34 23.71
N LYS A 68 4.99 -11.71 23.15
CA LYS A 68 4.32 -12.98 23.47
C LYS A 68 5.14 -14.20 23.06
N GLY A 69 5.75 -14.19 21.87
CA GLY A 69 6.59 -15.29 21.40
C GLY A 69 7.84 -15.51 22.25
N VAL A 70 8.37 -14.44 22.86
CA VAL A 70 9.55 -14.47 23.73
C VAL A 70 9.16 -14.68 25.22
N GLY A 71 7.88 -14.84 25.53
CA GLY A 71 7.41 -15.14 26.89
C GLY A 71 7.38 -13.93 27.84
N LYS A 72 7.49 -12.70 27.32
CA LYS A 72 7.48 -11.46 28.12
C LYS A 72 6.40 -10.47 27.68
N PRO A 73 5.11 -10.85 27.67
CA PRO A 73 4.03 -9.94 27.27
C PRO A 73 3.91 -8.70 28.17
N HIS A 74 4.25 -8.82 29.47
CA HIS A 74 4.14 -7.75 30.47
C HIS A 74 5.12 -6.59 30.26
N ASP A 75 6.26 -6.84 29.61
CA ASP A 75 7.20 -5.78 29.25
C ASP A 75 6.58 -4.79 28.26
N MET A 76 5.57 -5.24 27.50
CA MET A 76 4.81 -4.37 26.60
C MET A 76 3.44 -3.97 27.16
N ASP A 77 2.78 -4.86 27.91
CA ASP A 77 1.46 -4.60 28.52
C ASP A 77 1.61 -3.90 29.88
N ASN A 78 2.07 -2.65 29.84
CA ASN A 78 2.18 -1.78 31.01
C ASN A 78 1.84 -0.33 30.65
N ASN A 79 1.58 0.48 31.69
CA ASN A 79 1.15 1.88 31.55
C ASN A 79 2.18 2.75 30.81
N HIS A 80 3.47 2.46 30.96
CA HIS A 80 4.51 3.22 30.27
C HIS A 80 4.41 3.04 28.75
N MET A 81 4.27 1.80 28.30
CA MET A 81 4.15 1.47 26.88
C MET A 81 2.83 1.95 26.29
N LEU A 82 1.73 1.88 27.04
CA LEU A 82 0.46 2.49 26.66
C LEU A 82 0.61 3.99 26.42
N SER A 83 1.17 4.72 27.40
CA SER A 83 1.40 6.16 27.28
C SER A 83 2.32 6.50 26.10
N LEU A 84 3.38 5.71 25.88
CA LEU A 84 4.29 5.89 24.74
C LEU A 84 3.54 5.78 23.40
N ILE A 85 2.66 4.78 23.24
CA ILE A 85 1.88 4.60 22.01
C ILE A 85 0.86 5.75 21.85
N GLU A 86 0.17 6.14 22.92
CA GLU A 86 -0.80 7.25 22.91
C GLU A 86 -0.15 8.58 22.55
N GLN A 87 1.09 8.82 22.97
CA GLN A 87 1.86 9.99 22.58
C GLN A 87 2.19 10.02 21.08
N LYS A 88 2.24 8.85 20.41
CA LYS A 88 2.46 8.78 18.95
C LYS A 88 1.20 9.05 18.15
N MET A 89 0.01 8.89 18.75
CA MET A 89 -1.26 9.18 18.09
C MET A 89 -1.51 10.69 17.99
N CYS A 90 -2.32 11.10 17.00
CA CYS A 90 -2.75 12.49 16.92
C CYS A 90 -3.81 12.82 17.99
N VAL A 91 -4.12 14.10 18.16
CA VAL A 91 -5.06 14.55 19.21
C VAL A 91 -6.46 13.97 19.01
N GLU A 92 -6.94 13.92 17.76
CA GLU A 92 -8.25 13.37 17.45
C GLU A 92 -8.33 11.86 17.72
N ASP A 93 -7.29 11.11 17.36
CA ASP A 93 -7.19 9.68 17.65
C ASP A 93 -7.25 9.41 19.17
N ARG A 94 -6.53 10.21 19.97
CA ARG A 94 -6.57 10.12 21.43
C ARG A 94 -7.97 10.40 21.99
N LYS A 95 -8.70 11.37 21.44
CA LYS A 95 -10.09 11.65 21.86
C LYS A 95 -11.02 10.48 21.54
N ILE A 96 -10.90 9.90 20.36
CA ILE A 96 -11.71 8.75 19.95
C ILE A 96 -11.40 7.55 20.85
N TRP A 97 -10.12 7.30 21.13
CA TRP A 97 -9.70 6.25 22.04
C TRP A 97 -10.22 6.46 23.47
N ALA A 98 -10.12 7.66 24.03
CA ALA A 98 -10.66 7.96 25.36
C ALA A 98 -12.17 7.72 25.43
N ARG A 99 -12.93 8.11 24.40
CA ARG A 99 -14.37 7.83 24.30
C ARG A 99 -14.68 6.34 24.23
N GLU A 100 -13.82 5.55 23.56
CA GLU A 100 -13.96 4.09 23.52
C GLU A 100 -13.80 3.46 24.91
N LEU A 101 -12.86 3.96 25.71
CA LEU A 101 -12.64 3.50 27.08
C LEU A 101 -13.82 3.84 27.98
N GLU A 102 -14.33 5.07 27.92
CA GLU A 102 -15.52 5.51 28.65
C GLU A 102 -16.75 4.66 28.27
N ARG A 103 -16.96 4.42 26.96
CA ARG A 103 -18.10 3.64 26.47
C ARG A 103 -18.08 2.19 26.94
N ASN A 104 -16.90 1.60 27.06
CA ASN A 104 -16.75 0.18 27.39
C ASN A 104 -16.57 -0.08 28.90
N GLU A 105 -16.47 0.96 29.73
CA GLU A 105 -16.24 0.89 31.19
C GLU A 105 -15.02 0.01 31.58
N LYS A 106 -14.03 -0.08 30.69
CA LYS A 106 -12.85 -0.93 30.88
C LYS A 106 -11.59 -0.09 31.08
N PRO A 107 -10.66 -0.53 31.93
CA PRO A 107 -9.36 0.12 32.03
C PRO A 107 -8.59 0.00 30.70
N ALA A 108 -7.73 0.98 30.43
CA ALA A 108 -6.82 0.92 29.30
C ALA A 108 -5.90 -0.31 29.44
N SER A 109 -5.90 -1.17 28.43
CA SER A 109 -5.02 -2.32 28.31
C SER A 109 -4.40 -2.31 26.92
N LEU A 110 -3.19 -2.84 26.76
CA LEU A 110 -2.53 -2.85 25.46
C LEU A 110 -3.35 -3.67 24.45
N GLN A 111 -3.92 -4.78 24.90
CA GLN A 111 -4.80 -5.60 24.07
C GLN A 111 -6.04 -4.85 23.59
N GLY A 112 -6.67 -4.07 24.49
CA GLY A 112 -7.80 -3.21 24.14
C GLY A 112 -7.41 -2.13 23.13
N LEU A 113 -6.26 -1.48 23.35
CA LEU A 113 -5.74 -0.46 22.43
C LEU A 113 -5.47 -1.06 21.04
N ILE A 114 -4.83 -2.22 20.95
CA ILE A 114 -4.58 -2.90 19.66
C ILE A 114 -5.90 -3.24 18.95
N ALA A 115 -6.89 -3.76 19.67
CA ALA A 115 -8.20 -4.10 19.09
C ALA A 115 -8.92 -2.87 18.53
N TRP A 116 -8.86 -1.75 19.27
CA TRP A 116 -9.40 -0.47 18.81
C TRP A 116 -8.63 0.04 17.58
N MET A 117 -7.30 0.10 17.64
CA MET A 117 -6.46 0.55 16.52
C MET A 117 -6.71 -0.26 15.24
N GLU A 118 -6.91 -1.57 15.35
CA GLU A 118 -7.26 -2.42 14.20
C GLU A 118 -8.63 -2.09 13.62
N THR A 119 -9.61 -1.79 14.47
CA THR A 119 -10.97 -1.40 14.05
C THR A 119 -10.92 -0.06 13.33
N GLU A 120 -10.19 0.90 13.89
CA GLU A 120 -9.98 2.23 13.35
C GLU A 120 -9.22 2.18 12.01
N MET A 121 -8.17 1.37 11.92
CA MET A 121 -7.42 1.12 10.68
C MET A 121 -8.34 0.59 9.57
N LYS A 122 -9.16 -0.43 9.86
CA LYS A 122 -10.13 -0.97 8.90
C LYS A 122 -11.15 0.07 8.45
N SER A 123 -11.61 0.92 9.37
CA SER A 123 -12.54 2.01 9.09
C SER A 123 -11.93 3.00 8.09
N ARG A 124 -10.70 3.47 8.34
CA ARG A 124 -9.98 4.39 7.45
C ARG A 124 -9.70 3.81 6.08
N MET A 125 -9.24 2.56 6.03
CA MET A 125 -9.01 1.86 4.76
C MET A 125 -10.29 1.75 3.93
N ARG A 126 -11.45 1.54 4.58
CA ARG A 126 -12.75 1.52 3.88
C ARG A 126 -13.18 2.91 3.42
N ALA A 127 -13.01 3.94 4.25
CA ALA A 127 -13.37 5.31 3.92
C ALA A 127 -12.54 5.89 2.76
N THR A 128 -11.28 5.45 2.63
CA THR A 128 -10.33 5.89 1.59
C THR A 128 -10.26 4.93 0.40
N ALA A 129 -10.98 3.81 0.44
CA ALA A 129 -11.01 2.85 -0.67
C ALA A 129 -11.66 3.48 -1.92
N PRO A 130 -11.08 3.29 -3.12
CA PRO A 130 -11.73 3.67 -4.36
C PRO A 130 -13.06 2.91 -4.48
N LEU A 131 -14.18 3.61 -4.34
CA LEU A 131 -15.49 3.02 -4.57
C LEU A 131 -15.61 2.70 -6.06
N ARG A 132 -15.57 1.40 -6.38
CA ARG A 132 -15.69 0.91 -7.75
C ARG A 132 -17.02 1.41 -8.32
N ASN A 133 -16.94 2.38 -9.22
CA ASN A 133 -18.05 2.90 -10.00
C ASN A 133 -19.12 3.71 -9.22
N SER A 134 -18.71 4.71 -8.44
CA SER A 134 -19.57 5.89 -8.31
C SER A 134 -19.49 6.68 -9.62
N SER A 135 -20.26 6.25 -10.62
CA SER A 135 -20.82 7.13 -11.63
C SER A 135 -21.83 8.09 -10.97
N GLN A 136 -21.38 8.84 -9.96
CA GLN A 136 -21.86 10.19 -9.73
C GLN A 136 -21.06 10.99 -10.75
N GLY A 137 -21.65 11.35 -11.88
CA GLY A 137 -22.53 12.51 -11.81
C GLY A 137 -21.76 13.71 -11.26
N SER A 138 -20.48 13.86 -11.64
CA SER A 138 -19.80 15.15 -11.61
C SER A 138 -20.64 16.07 -12.49
N ARG A 139 -21.55 16.78 -11.82
CA ARG A 139 -22.22 17.94 -12.38
C ARG A 139 -21.09 18.85 -12.82
N TYR A 140 -20.92 18.92 -14.13
CA TYR A 140 -20.24 20.00 -14.81
C TYR A 140 -20.80 21.31 -14.26
N VAL A 141 -20.11 21.89 -13.29
CA VAL A 141 -20.19 23.32 -13.05
C VAL A 141 -19.09 23.89 -13.92
N ASN A 142 -19.50 24.46 -15.06
CA ASN A 142 -18.66 25.27 -15.92
C ASN A 142 -17.98 26.35 -15.07
N GLN A 143 -16.69 26.16 -14.77
CA GLN A 143 -15.85 27.27 -14.37
C GLN A 143 -14.77 27.44 -15.44
N LEU A 144 -15.07 28.37 -16.34
CA LEU A 144 -14.18 28.89 -17.37
C LEU A 144 -12.95 29.48 -16.69
N SER A 145 -11.82 28.77 -16.78
CA SER A 145 -10.50 29.33 -16.46
C SER A 145 -9.42 28.74 -17.38
N GLY A 146 -9.38 29.27 -18.60
CA GLY A 146 -8.19 29.92 -19.16
C GLY A 146 -6.87 29.15 -19.33
N GLY A 147 -6.86 27.81 -19.36
CA GLY A 147 -5.67 27.04 -19.75
C GLY A 147 -5.70 26.67 -21.23
N LYS A 148 -4.71 27.11 -22.03
CA LYS A 148 -4.60 26.66 -23.42
C LYS A 148 -4.52 25.12 -23.45
N PRO A 149 -5.36 24.42 -24.23
CA PRO A 149 -5.33 22.97 -24.31
C PRO A 149 -3.98 22.50 -24.89
N PRO A 150 -3.48 21.33 -24.47
CA PRO A 150 -2.18 20.83 -24.91
C PRO A 150 -2.13 20.67 -26.43
N LYS A 151 -1.01 21.07 -27.01
CA LYS A 151 -0.75 21.15 -28.45
C LYS A 151 -0.88 19.76 -29.10
N CYS A 152 -1.85 19.58 -29.98
CA CYS A 152 -1.89 18.42 -30.89
C CYS A 152 -0.65 18.46 -31.81
N TRP A 153 0.15 17.40 -31.79
CA TRP A 153 1.40 17.31 -32.57
C TRP A 153 1.18 17.19 -34.08
N ILE A 154 -0.06 16.94 -34.53
CA ILE A 154 -0.42 16.85 -35.97
C ILE A 154 -0.80 18.23 -36.51
N CYS A 155 -1.21 19.14 -35.64
CA CYS A 155 -1.71 20.45 -36.00
C CYS A 155 -0.87 21.51 -35.29
N ASP A 156 0.01 22.19 -36.02
CA ASP A 156 0.97 23.15 -35.46
C ASP A 156 0.35 24.29 -34.64
N ASN A 157 -0.94 24.59 -34.83
CA ASN A 157 -1.65 25.70 -34.19
C ASN A 157 -2.90 25.26 -33.40
N SER A 158 -2.80 24.16 -32.66
CA SER A 158 -3.97 23.44 -32.14
C SER A 158 -4.44 23.88 -30.76
N THR A 159 -5.76 24.07 -30.66
CA THR A 159 -6.53 24.20 -29.42
C THR A 159 -7.24 22.89 -29.02
N HIS A 160 -6.72 21.72 -29.44
CA HIS A 160 -7.38 20.44 -29.24
C HIS A 160 -6.37 19.30 -29.00
N TRP A 161 -6.85 18.22 -28.40
CA TRP A 161 -6.10 16.99 -28.17
C TRP A 161 -6.02 16.12 -29.44
N VAL A 162 -4.99 15.30 -29.57
CA VAL A 162 -4.81 14.42 -30.76
C VAL A 162 -5.99 13.46 -30.97
N ASP A 163 -6.61 12.96 -29.90
CA ASP A 163 -7.82 12.13 -29.98
C ASP A 163 -9.05 12.85 -30.58
N GLN A 164 -9.00 14.18 -30.63
CA GLN A 164 -10.03 15.02 -31.22
C GLN A 164 -9.60 15.59 -32.59
N CYS A 165 -8.40 15.27 -33.06
CA CYS A 165 -7.88 15.76 -34.34
C CYS A 165 -8.56 15.06 -35.52
N GLU A 166 -9.24 15.84 -36.35
CA GLU A 166 -9.94 15.33 -37.54
C GLU A 166 -8.97 14.78 -38.60
N LYS A 167 -7.77 15.37 -38.73
CA LYS A 167 -6.69 14.82 -39.58
C LYS A 167 -6.25 13.44 -39.09
N PHE A 168 -6.14 13.24 -37.78
CA PHE A 168 -5.81 11.93 -37.22
C PHE A 168 -6.91 10.90 -37.49
N LYS A 169 -8.17 11.30 -37.29
CA LYS A 169 -9.34 10.43 -37.51
C LYS A 169 -9.62 10.10 -38.98
N SER A 170 -9.10 10.89 -39.91
CA SER A 170 -9.24 10.64 -41.35
C SER A 170 -8.07 9.85 -41.94
N MET A 171 -6.93 9.77 -41.25
CA MET A 171 -5.80 8.92 -41.66
C MET A 171 -6.16 7.43 -41.60
N SER A 172 -5.55 6.65 -42.49
CA SER A 172 -5.65 5.20 -42.47
C SER A 172 -5.04 4.63 -41.18
N PRO A 173 -5.48 3.44 -40.72
CA PRO A 173 -4.92 2.81 -39.52
C PRO A 173 -3.39 2.61 -39.59
N GLU A 174 -2.85 2.31 -40.78
CA GLU A 174 -1.42 2.13 -41.01
C GLU A 174 -0.65 3.45 -40.87
N ASP A 175 -1.19 4.53 -41.44
CA ASP A 175 -0.59 5.87 -41.33
C ASP A 175 -0.63 6.38 -39.88
N ARG A 176 -1.71 6.13 -39.13
CA ARG A 176 -1.78 6.49 -37.70
C ARG A 176 -0.69 5.81 -36.89
N LEU A 177 -0.47 4.51 -37.11
CA LEU A 177 0.57 3.74 -36.43
C LEU A 177 1.97 4.25 -36.76
N LYS A 178 2.21 4.63 -38.02
CA LYS A 178 3.47 5.25 -38.44
C LYS A 178 3.69 6.60 -37.75
N THR A 179 2.70 7.48 -37.76
CA THR A 179 2.80 8.81 -37.11
C THR A 179 2.99 8.72 -35.59
N VAL A 180 2.37 7.76 -34.91
CA VAL A 180 2.55 7.54 -33.45
C VAL A 180 3.95 7.01 -33.14
N ARG A 181 4.52 6.16 -34.00
CA ARG A 181 5.89 5.64 -33.86
C ARG A 181 6.94 6.71 -34.12
N GLU A 182 6.76 7.53 -35.14
CA GLU A 182 7.66 8.64 -35.49
C GLU A 182 7.70 9.72 -34.40
N ASN A 183 6.61 9.91 -33.65
CA ASN A 183 6.54 10.84 -32.53
C ASN A 183 6.89 10.20 -31.15
N HIS A 184 7.45 8.97 -31.13
CA HIS A 184 7.90 8.25 -29.93
C HIS A 184 6.84 7.98 -28.84
N LEU A 185 5.59 7.67 -29.21
CA LEU A 185 4.47 7.54 -28.25
C LEU A 185 4.05 6.09 -27.95
N VAL A 186 4.91 5.13 -28.24
CA VAL A 186 4.61 3.68 -28.13
C VAL A 186 4.69 3.15 -26.69
N SER A 187 4.15 3.89 -25.71
CA SER A 187 4.04 3.37 -24.33
C SER A 187 2.69 3.60 -23.65
N VAL A 188 1.73 4.29 -24.28
CA VAL A 188 0.51 4.73 -23.56
C VAL A 188 -0.78 3.99 -23.96
N VAL A 189 -0.85 3.29 -25.10
CA VAL A 189 -2.14 2.71 -25.56
C VAL A 189 -2.03 1.21 -25.87
N LEU A 190 -2.02 0.40 -24.81
CA LEU A 190 -2.67 -0.91 -24.82
C LEU A 190 -3.38 -1.11 -23.47
N ARG A 191 -4.44 -0.33 -23.23
CA ARG A 191 -5.42 -0.61 -22.18
C ARG A 191 -6.86 -0.45 -22.69
N ARG A 192 -7.27 -1.49 -23.45
CA ARG A 192 -8.63 -1.95 -23.78
C ARG A 192 -9.48 -1.09 -24.73
N PRO A 193 -10.35 -1.74 -25.52
CA PRO A 193 -11.69 -2.06 -25.03
C PRO A 193 -12.14 -3.51 -25.29
N ASP A 194 -13.13 -3.90 -24.51
CA ASP A 194 -13.89 -5.14 -24.54
C ASP A 194 -15.23 -4.83 -25.23
N VAL A 195 -15.61 -5.55 -26.31
CA VAL A 195 -17.02 -5.73 -26.72
C VAL A 195 -17.14 -7.07 -27.46
N THR A 196 -18.07 -7.88 -26.95
CA THR A 196 -18.78 -9.05 -27.50
C THR A 196 -19.01 -8.97 -29.02
N THR A 197 -19.16 -10.04 -29.81
CA THR A 197 -20.18 -11.11 -29.73
C THR A 197 -20.01 -12.04 -30.97
N GLU A 198 -20.49 -13.28 -30.83
CA GLU A 198 -21.07 -14.17 -31.88
C GLU A 198 -20.21 -15.27 -32.54
N HIS A 199 -20.83 -16.47 -32.51
CA HIS A 199 -20.44 -17.75 -33.06
C HIS A 199 -20.45 -17.76 -34.60
N GLN A 200 -19.49 -18.48 -35.20
CA GLN A 200 -19.81 -19.36 -36.34
C GLN A 200 -18.78 -20.49 -36.45
N THR A 201 -19.32 -21.71 -36.42
CA THR A 201 -18.73 -23.00 -36.75
C THR A 201 -18.47 -23.13 -38.26
N VAL A 202 -17.46 -23.93 -38.64
CA VAL A 202 -17.50 -25.05 -39.64
C VAL A 202 -16.19 -25.17 -40.47
N ALA A 203 -15.72 -26.43 -40.54
CA ALA A 203 -14.93 -27.12 -41.59
C ALA A 203 -13.44 -26.78 -41.79
N GLU A 204 -12.55 -27.75 -41.56
CA GLU A 204 -11.87 -28.62 -42.58
C GLU A 204 -10.64 -27.90 -43.18
N GLY A 205 -9.44 -28.49 -43.29
CA GLY A 205 -8.95 -29.83 -43.00
C GLY A 205 -7.46 -29.90 -43.38
N SER A 206 -6.88 -31.07 -43.11
CA SER A 206 -5.67 -31.62 -43.74
C SER A 206 -4.31 -30.95 -43.42
N SER A 207 -3.44 -31.65 -42.67
CA SER A 207 -2.40 -32.59 -43.20
C SER A 207 -1.13 -31.81 -43.57
N VAL A 208 0.12 -32.12 -43.19
CA VAL A 208 0.87 -33.38 -43.26
C VAL A 208 2.21 -33.19 -42.50
N HIS A 209 2.53 -34.20 -41.68
CA HIS A 209 3.85 -34.80 -41.37
C HIS A 209 5.05 -33.99 -40.82
N ARG A 210 5.42 -34.45 -39.62
CA ARG A 210 6.81 -34.77 -39.23
C ARG A 210 7.47 -35.74 -40.21
N LYS A 211 8.74 -35.50 -40.50
CA LYS A 211 9.78 -36.51 -40.30
C LYS A 211 10.78 -35.95 -39.31
#